data_AF-A0A1J4JJX6-F1
#
_entry.id   AF-A0A1J4JJX6-F1
#
_cell.length_a   1.000
_cell.length_b   1.000
_cell.length_c   1.000
_cell.angle_alpha   90.00
_cell.angle_beta   90.00
_cell.angle_gamma   90.00
#
_symmetry.space_group_name_H-M   'P 1'
#
loop_
_entity.id
_entity.type
_entity.pdbx_description
1 polymer ?
#
loop_
_entity_poly.entity_id
_entity_poly.type
_entity_poly.pdbx_seq_one_letter_code
_entity_poly.pdbx_strand_id
1 'polypeptide(L)'
;MELKGISEFRKDLEIIHNFQRKMISLLSCVKSQVSSINQIKELFNFFEEISISKHFSLYEAFLRIFVHLSIYFNFPETKEEEFYTKRQEIFFLILKELILKHSLKTSIHQLTLFFIFNSNKHFLLFLFKEGIFDILFLIRKISSLQHKDIFLFFIPEIKKINSKFDGILTKKLSLTEEYINNLYEESKGKSTTEDFNHEQAQENHSGNLRKIHSKEEIAKIIRKDDVNNFIEFISRIENFDLNSKIKPSFLENNPDINNDYNYDNQGISLLEYSMAFGSINIFRYLLLNKVKYSNESFKYCLIGNHYEILHHLEEEDINIEFEEKCYLQCIEYYHPEIIEYLSNFSYSKDKSTETSKDIFKEMNSLSLSSIINI
;
A
#
# COMPACT_ATOMS: atom_id res chain seq x y z
N MET A 1 -34.70 12.47 25.69
CA MET A 1 -35.25 12.03 24.40
C MET A 1 -34.05 11.61 23.56
N GLU A 2 -33.71 10.33 23.51
CA GLU A 2 -32.62 9.88 22.63
C GLU A 2 -33.01 10.20 21.18
N LEU A 3 -32.13 10.88 20.46
CA LEU A 3 -32.33 11.13 19.03
C LEU A 3 -32.48 9.77 18.35
N LYS A 4 -33.62 9.57 17.70
CA LYS A 4 -33.95 8.34 16.97
C LYS A 4 -32.81 8.05 15.98
N GLY A 5 -32.16 6.90 16.11
CA GLY A 5 -31.03 6.48 15.27
C GLY A 5 -29.65 6.48 15.95
N ILE A 6 -29.47 7.13 17.12
CA ILE A 6 -28.17 7.08 17.83
C ILE A 6 -27.80 5.66 18.26
N SER A 7 -28.77 4.88 18.75
CA SER A 7 -28.52 3.50 19.18
C SER A 7 -28.11 2.58 18.02
N GLU A 8 -28.72 2.78 16.85
CA GLU A 8 -28.40 2.05 15.62
C GLU A 8 -27.01 2.44 15.11
N PHE A 9 -26.72 3.74 15.05
CA PHE A 9 -25.40 4.24 14.69
C PHE A 9 -24.29 3.71 15.62
N ARG A 10 -24.51 3.69 16.94
CA ARG A 10 -23.55 3.11 17.90
C ARG A 10 -23.31 1.62 17.65
N LYS A 11 -24.37 0.87 17.35
CA LYS A 11 -24.27 -0.55 17.00
C LYS A 11 -23.47 -0.75 15.72
N ASP A 12 -23.70 0.08 14.70
CA ASP A 12 -22.96 0.01 13.45
C ASP A 12 -21.47 0.32 13.67
N LEU A 13 -21.15 1.33 14.49
CA LEU A 13 -19.78 1.64 14.88
C LEU A 13 -19.10 0.48 15.61
N GLU A 14 -19.82 -0.20 16.50
CA GLU A 14 -19.29 -1.39 17.19
C GLU A 14 -18.99 -2.53 16.21
N ILE A 15 -19.86 -2.75 15.22
CA ILE A 15 -19.64 -3.75 14.16
C ILE A 15 -18.41 -3.38 13.32
N ILE A 16 -18.30 -2.11 12.90
CA ILE A 16 -17.15 -1.61 12.13
C ILE A 16 -15.85 -1.75 12.92
N HIS A 17 -15.87 -1.41 14.22
CA HIS A 17 -14.73 -1.61 15.11
C HIS A 17 -14.32 -3.09 15.20
N ASN A 18 -15.31 -4.00 15.29
CA ASN A 18 -15.05 -5.43 15.31
C ASN A 18 -14.46 -5.94 13.99
N PHE A 19 -14.88 -5.40 12.85
CA PHE A 19 -14.27 -5.71 11.56
C PHE A 19 -12.79 -5.33 11.52
N GLN A 20 -12.48 -4.09 11.89
CA GLN A 20 -11.12 -3.58 11.92
C GLN A 20 -10.23 -4.45 12.82
N ARG A 21 -10.70 -4.76 14.04
CA ARG A 21 -9.95 -5.61 14.99
C ARG A 21 -9.72 -7.03 14.47
N LYS A 22 -10.75 -7.66 13.89
CA LYS A 22 -10.61 -9.02 13.33
C LYS A 22 -9.64 -9.03 12.15
N MET A 23 -9.70 -8.03 11.27
CA MET A 23 -8.78 -7.91 10.13
C MET A 23 -7.34 -7.70 10.60
N ILE A 24 -7.09 -6.77 11.53
CA ILE A 24 -5.74 -6.53 12.07
C ILE A 24 -5.20 -7.79 12.75
N SER A 25 -6.00 -8.41 13.64
CA SER A 25 -5.60 -9.65 14.31
C SER A 25 -5.22 -10.74 13.32
N LEU A 26 -5.99 -10.88 12.23
CA LEU A 26 -5.73 -11.85 11.17
C LEU A 26 -4.40 -11.58 10.46
N LEU A 27 -4.13 -10.32 10.11
CA LEU A 27 -2.93 -9.92 9.39
C LEU A 27 -1.67 -9.90 10.26
N SER A 28 -1.82 -9.77 11.59
CA SER A 28 -0.72 -9.88 12.57
C SER A 28 -0.32 -11.35 12.82
N CYS A 29 -1.23 -12.32 12.71
CA CYS A 29 -0.98 -13.72 13.10
C CYS A 29 -0.36 -14.61 12.01
N VAL A 30 0.10 -14.04 10.89
CA VAL A 30 0.59 -14.77 9.68
C VAL A 30 1.76 -15.73 9.95
N LYS A 31 2.43 -15.60 11.11
CA LYS A 31 3.48 -16.52 11.59
C LYS A 31 2.99 -17.93 11.89
N SER A 32 1.70 -18.15 12.20
CA SER A 32 1.19 -19.47 12.56
C SER A 32 -0.02 -19.88 11.71
N GLN A 33 0.19 -20.84 10.81
CA GLN A 33 -0.80 -21.27 9.81
C GLN A 33 -2.13 -21.72 10.46
N VAL A 34 -2.07 -22.41 11.60
CA VAL A 34 -3.27 -22.86 12.34
C VAL A 34 -4.06 -21.68 12.91
N SER A 35 -3.39 -20.65 13.43
CA SER A 35 -4.07 -19.46 13.98
C SER A 35 -4.74 -18.64 12.88
N SER A 36 -4.05 -18.43 11.73
CA SER A 36 -4.62 -17.68 10.61
C SER A 36 -5.90 -18.32 10.08
N ILE A 37 -5.94 -19.66 9.95
CA ILE A 37 -7.14 -20.36 9.46
C ILE A 37 -8.33 -20.17 10.39
N ASN A 38 -8.11 -20.26 11.71
CA ASN A 38 -9.20 -20.07 12.69
C ASN A 38 -9.73 -18.64 12.67
N GLN A 39 -8.84 -17.64 12.58
CA GLN A 39 -9.24 -16.23 12.51
C GLN A 39 -9.98 -15.90 11.21
N ILE A 40 -9.60 -16.49 10.07
CA ILE A 40 -10.36 -16.38 8.81
C ILE A 40 -11.79 -16.92 9.00
N LYS A 41 -11.92 -18.11 9.62
CA LYS A 41 -13.24 -18.70 9.88
C LYS A 41 -14.07 -17.82 10.81
N GLU A 42 -13.47 -17.24 11.85
CA GLU A 42 -14.16 -16.31 12.74
C GLU A 42 -14.65 -15.05 12.01
N LEU A 43 -13.86 -14.51 11.08
CA LEU A 43 -14.28 -13.39 10.24
C LEU A 43 -15.45 -13.79 9.32
N PHE A 44 -15.41 -14.96 8.71
CA PHE A 44 -16.48 -15.44 7.82
C PHE A 44 -17.77 -15.73 8.58
N ASN A 45 -17.68 -16.37 9.75
CA ASN A 45 -18.82 -16.55 10.65
C ASN A 45 -19.42 -15.20 11.03
N PHE A 46 -18.58 -14.19 11.29
CA PHE A 46 -19.05 -12.85 11.62
C PHE A 46 -19.81 -12.20 10.45
N PHE A 47 -19.38 -12.40 9.19
CA PHE A 47 -20.14 -11.94 8.02
C PHE A 47 -21.54 -12.56 7.94
N GLU A 48 -21.66 -13.85 8.26
CA GLU A 48 -22.94 -14.57 8.29
C GLU A 48 -23.84 -14.09 9.44
N GLU A 49 -23.27 -13.97 10.64
CA GLU A 49 -23.98 -13.53 11.86
C GLU A 49 -24.65 -12.17 11.67
N ILE A 50 -23.95 -11.21 11.06
CA ILE A 50 -24.52 -9.89 10.78
C ILE A 50 -25.29 -9.84 9.45
N SER A 51 -25.27 -10.90 8.66
CA SER A 51 -25.80 -10.93 7.29
C SER A 51 -25.31 -9.73 6.45
N ILE A 52 -23.98 -9.57 6.32
CA ILE A 52 -23.34 -8.35 5.78
C ILE A 52 -23.95 -7.87 4.45
N SER A 53 -24.36 -8.78 3.57
CA SER A 53 -24.98 -8.46 2.27
C SER A 53 -26.31 -7.72 2.35
N LYS A 54 -27.00 -7.76 3.51
CA LYS A 54 -28.26 -7.05 3.74
C LYS A 54 -28.05 -5.62 4.27
N HIS A 55 -26.83 -5.28 4.69
CA HIS A 55 -26.50 -3.99 5.31
C HIS A 55 -25.48 -3.23 4.46
N PHE A 56 -25.97 -2.51 3.44
CA PHE A 56 -25.13 -1.80 2.47
C PHE A 56 -24.04 -0.94 3.13
N SER A 57 -24.39 -0.11 4.12
CA SER A 57 -23.46 0.78 4.80
C SER A 57 -22.35 0.03 5.56
N LEU A 58 -22.69 -1.06 6.25
CA LEU A 58 -21.71 -1.90 6.95
C LEU A 58 -20.81 -2.64 5.96
N TYR A 59 -21.37 -3.11 4.85
CA TYR A 59 -20.62 -3.79 3.82
C TYR A 59 -19.63 -2.83 3.14
N GLU A 60 -20.09 -1.64 2.75
CA GLU A 60 -19.23 -0.60 2.20
C GLU A 60 -18.12 -0.21 3.18
N ALA A 61 -18.44 0.05 4.46
CA ALA A 61 -17.46 0.39 5.48
C ALA A 61 -16.40 -0.72 5.66
N PHE A 62 -16.83 -1.99 5.67
CA PHE A 62 -15.92 -3.12 5.71
C PHE A 62 -14.97 -3.14 4.50
N LEU A 63 -15.49 -2.95 3.29
CA LEU A 63 -14.67 -2.95 2.08
C LEU A 63 -13.65 -1.81 2.06
N ARG A 64 -14.00 -0.63 2.59
CA ARG A 64 -13.07 0.50 2.75
C ARG A 64 -11.94 0.18 3.72
N ILE A 65 -12.26 -0.38 4.89
CA ILE A 65 -11.25 -0.87 5.86
C ILE A 65 -10.38 -1.95 5.22
N PHE A 66 -11.00 -2.88 4.49
CA PHE A 66 -10.33 -3.97 3.81
C PHE A 66 -9.30 -3.48 2.79
N VAL A 67 -9.67 -2.50 1.95
CA VAL A 67 -8.75 -1.89 0.97
C VAL A 67 -7.68 -1.07 1.67
N HIS A 68 -8.02 -0.28 2.68
CA HIS A 68 -7.05 0.49 3.47
C HIS A 68 -5.96 -0.42 4.04
N LEU A 69 -6.36 -1.47 4.75
CA LEU A 69 -5.41 -2.44 5.33
C LEU A 69 -4.56 -3.14 4.27
N SER A 70 -5.09 -3.35 3.06
CA SER A 70 -4.32 -3.96 1.97
C SER A 70 -3.18 -3.08 1.44
N ILE A 71 -3.19 -1.79 1.74
CA ILE A 71 -2.16 -0.83 1.32
C ILE A 71 -1.20 -0.56 2.47
N TYR A 72 -1.75 -0.27 3.66
CA TYR A 72 -0.98 0.25 4.79
C TYR A 72 -0.48 -0.86 5.73
N PHE A 73 -1.22 -1.95 5.88
CA PHE A 73 -0.81 -3.10 6.71
C PHE A 73 0.10 -4.08 5.96
N ASN A 74 0.25 -3.93 4.65
CA ASN A 74 1.10 -4.80 3.83
C ASN A 74 2.58 -4.37 3.82
N PHE A 75 2.98 -3.41 4.64
CA PHE A 75 4.38 -2.99 4.75
C PHE A 75 5.21 -4.05 5.51
N PRO A 76 6.41 -4.44 5.01
CA PRO A 76 7.21 -5.46 5.66
C PRO A 76 7.73 -5.00 7.03
N GLU A 77 7.15 -5.53 8.10
CA GLU A 77 7.77 -5.52 9.44
C GLU A 77 9.07 -6.36 9.45
N THR A 78 9.18 -7.33 8.53
CA THR A 78 10.34 -8.22 8.37
C THR A 78 10.73 -8.37 6.90
N LYS A 79 12.02 -8.60 6.64
CA LYS A 79 12.60 -8.73 5.28
C LYS A 79 12.16 -10.01 4.52
N GLU A 80 11.25 -10.79 5.07
CA GLU A 80 10.85 -12.09 4.51
C GLU A 80 9.68 -11.94 3.51
N GLU A 81 9.99 -12.07 2.21
CA GLU A 81 9.01 -12.03 1.10
C GLU A 81 7.86 -13.06 1.26
N GLU A 82 8.06 -14.11 2.07
CA GLU A 82 7.05 -15.13 2.36
C GLU A 82 5.84 -14.56 3.14
N PHE A 83 6.06 -13.65 4.10
CA PHE A 83 4.96 -13.04 4.86
C PHE A 83 4.04 -12.21 3.99
N TYR A 84 4.64 -11.45 3.09
CA TYR A 84 3.93 -10.59 2.16
C TYR A 84 2.98 -11.41 1.28
N THR A 85 3.50 -12.50 0.73
CA THR A 85 2.74 -13.42 -0.11
C THR A 85 1.56 -14.01 0.65
N LYS A 86 1.77 -14.43 1.91
CA LYS A 86 0.69 -14.95 2.78
C LYS A 86 -0.37 -13.90 3.10
N ARG A 87 0.01 -12.65 3.41
CA ARG A 87 -0.96 -11.55 3.64
C ARG A 87 -1.82 -11.32 2.40
N GLN A 88 -1.22 -11.27 1.21
CA GLN A 88 -1.96 -11.16 -0.05
C GLN A 88 -2.93 -12.31 -0.27
N GLU A 89 -2.52 -13.55 -0.01
CA GLU A 89 -3.38 -14.72 -0.11
C GLU A 89 -4.61 -14.60 0.80
N ILE A 90 -4.44 -14.10 2.03
CA ILE A 90 -5.55 -13.83 2.95
C ILE A 90 -6.55 -12.85 2.34
N PHE A 91 -6.09 -11.72 1.79
CA PHE A 91 -6.97 -10.75 1.14
C PHE A 91 -7.74 -11.39 -0.03
N PHE A 92 -7.08 -12.18 -0.88
CA PHE A 92 -7.77 -12.85 -1.99
C PHE A 92 -8.76 -13.92 -1.52
N LEU A 93 -8.47 -14.64 -0.43
CA LEU A 93 -9.40 -15.58 0.18
C LEU A 93 -10.67 -14.88 0.68
N ILE A 94 -10.51 -13.73 1.35
CA ILE A 94 -11.64 -12.92 1.81
C ILE A 94 -12.45 -12.41 0.62
N LEU A 95 -11.81 -11.86 -0.42
CA LEU A 95 -12.54 -11.42 -1.62
C LEU A 95 -13.34 -12.56 -2.28
N LYS A 96 -12.75 -13.76 -2.38
CA LYS A 96 -13.46 -14.94 -2.89
C LYS A 96 -14.68 -15.28 -2.06
N GLU A 97 -14.56 -15.26 -0.73
CA GLU A 97 -15.69 -15.51 0.17
C GLU A 97 -16.81 -14.48 -0.03
N LEU A 98 -16.47 -13.19 -0.10
CA LEU A 98 -17.44 -12.11 -0.31
C LEU A 98 -18.18 -12.24 -1.66
N ILE A 99 -17.46 -12.64 -2.71
CA ILE A 99 -18.05 -12.88 -4.04
C ILE A 99 -18.97 -14.10 -4.02
N LEU A 100 -18.51 -15.21 -3.47
CA LEU A 100 -19.20 -16.50 -3.56
C LEU A 100 -20.37 -16.64 -2.58
N LYS A 101 -20.23 -16.13 -1.36
CA LYS A 101 -21.20 -16.35 -0.27
C LYS A 101 -21.92 -15.09 0.18
N HIS A 102 -21.29 -13.92 0.07
CA HIS A 102 -21.87 -12.66 0.54
C HIS A 102 -22.27 -11.72 -0.59
N SER A 103 -22.59 -12.26 -1.77
CA SER A 103 -23.26 -11.55 -2.86
C SER A 103 -22.61 -10.20 -3.24
N LEU A 104 -21.29 -10.08 -3.15
CA LEU A 104 -20.57 -8.82 -3.42
C LEU A 104 -20.99 -8.19 -4.77
N LYS A 105 -21.11 -9.03 -5.80
CA LYS A 105 -21.46 -8.64 -7.17
C LYS A 105 -22.84 -7.99 -7.30
N THR A 106 -23.81 -8.44 -6.51
CA THR A 106 -25.21 -8.02 -6.63
C THR A 106 -25.63 -7.03 -5.55
N SER A 107 -24.93 -7.02 -4.42
CA SER A 107 -25.27 -6.16 -3.27
C SER A 107 -24.73 -4.74 -3.41
N ILE A 108 -23.64 -4.55 -4.17
CA ILE A 108 -22.98 -3.25 -4.34
C ILE A 108 -22.83 -2.96 -5.83
N HIS A 109 -23.23 -1.75 -6.24
CA HIS A 109 -23.13 -1.34 -7.63
C HIS A 109 -21.66 -1.28 -8.10
N GLN A 110 -21.39 -1.74 -9.32
CA GLN A 110 -20.03 -1.82 -9.88
C GLN A 110 -19.25 -0.49 -9.82
N LEU A 111 -19.94 0.66 -9.91
CA LEU A 111 -19.28 1.96 -9.77
C LEU A 111 -18.74 2.19 -8.37
N THR A 112 -19.51 1.83 -7.34
CA THR A 112 -19.10 1.95 -5.94
C THR A 112 -17.94 1.01 -5.65
N LEU A 113 -18.00 -0.24 -6.12
CA LEU A 113 -16.89 -1.18 -6.02
C LEU A 113 -15.63 -0.63 -6.70
N PHE A 114 -15.75 -0.10 -7.92
CA PHE A 114 -14.60 0.49 -8.60
C PHE A 114 -13.95 1.59 -7.77
N PHE A 115 -14.72 2.51 -7.18
CA PHE A 115 -14.17 3.59 -6.37
C PHE A 115 -13.53 3.10 -5.07
N ILE A 116 -14.15 2.14 -4.38
CA ILE A 116 -13.58 1.56 -3.15
C ILE A 116 -12.23 0.88 -3.45
N PHE A 117 -12.17 0.11 -4.54
CA PHE A 117 -10.98 -0.69 -4.89
C PHE A 117 -9.94 0.08 -5.72
N ASN A 118 -10.20 1.33 -6.10
CA ASN A 118 -9.38 2.09 -7.05
C ASN A 118 -7.93 2.29 -6.59
N SER A 119 -7.72 2.37 -5.27
CA SER A 119 -6.41 2.52 -4.66
C SER A 119 -5.58 1.23 -4.66
N ASN A 120 -6.19 0.07 -4.93
CA ASN A 120 -5.49 -1.21 -5.03
C ASN A 120 -5.68 -1.85 -6.42
N LYS A 121 -4.71 -1.64 -7.30
CA LYS A 121 -4.70 -2.13 -8.69
C LYS A 121 -4.78 -3.66 -8.79
N HIS A 122 -4.17 -4.35 -7.83
CA HIS A 122 -4.19 -5.81 -7.75
C HIS A 122 -5.59 -6.35 -7.44
N PHE A 123 -6.32 -5.68 -6.54
CA PHE A 123 -7.71 -6.03 -6.27
C PHE A 123 -8.63 -5.69 -7.43
N LEU A 124 -8.43 -4.55 -8.11
CA LEU A 124 -9.17 -4.25 -9.34
C LEU A 124 -8.99 -5.35 -10.39
N LEU A 125 -7.75 -5.83 -10.59
CA LEU A 125 -7.46 -6.89 -11.55
C LEU A 125 -8.08 -8.22 -11.13
N PHE A 126 -8.06 -8.53 -9.83
CA PHE A 126 -8.74 -9.70 -9.29
C PHE A 126 -10.25 -9.65 -9.56
N LEU A 127 -10.90 -8.54 -9.21
CA LEU A 127 -12.34 -8.33 -9.43
C LEU A 127 -12.71 -8.36 -10.92
N PHE A 128 -11.85 -7.81 -11.78
CA PHE A 128 -12.00 -7.92 -13.24
C PHE A 128 -11.96 -9.39 -13.71
N LYS A 129 -10.99 -10.19 -13.22
CA LYS A 129 -10.87 -11.62 -13.56
C LYS A 129 -12.06 -12.44 -13.06
N GLU A 130 -12.63 -12.09 -11.91
CA GLU A 130 -13.86 -12.70 -11.37
C GLU A 130 -15.14 -12.19 -12.07
N GLY A 131 -15.02 -11.35 -13.11
CA GLY A 131 -16.14 -10.85 -13.90
C GLY A 131 -17.07 -9.92 -13.13
N ILE A 132 -16.55 -9.20 -12.13
CA ILE A 132 -17.26 -8.13 -11.43
C ILE A 132 -17.32 -6.87 -12.31
N PHE A 133 -16.23 -6.57 -13.02
CA PHE A 133 -16.15 -5.47 -13.96
C PHE A 133 -16.07 -6.00 -15.38
N ASP A 134 -16.83 -5.41 -16.31
CA ASP A 134 -16.57 -5.60 -17.73
C ASP A 134 -15.44 -4.67 -18.20
N ILE A 135 -14.74 -5.09 -19.26
CA ILE A 135 -13.58 -4.36 -19.79
C ILE A 135 -13.94 -2.96 -20.31
N LEU A 136 -15.14 -2.78 -20.88
CA LEU A 136 -15.56 -1.48 -21.42
C LEU A 136 -15.84 -0.51 -20.28
N PHE A 137 -16.44 -0.99 -19.18
CA PHE A 137 -16.59 -0.24 -17.95
C PHE A 137 -15.22 0.22 -17.43
N LEU A 138 -14.25 -0.70 -17.32
CA LEU A 138 -12.92 -0.39 -16.82
C LEU A 138 -12.20 0.66 -17.70
N ILE A 139 -12.18 0.44 -19.02
CA ILE A 139 -11.63 1.38 -20.00
C ILE A 139 -12.27 2.76 -19.87
N ARG A 140 -13.61 2.81 -19.76
CA ARG A 140 -14.33 4.08 -19.60
C ARG A 140 -13.91 4.81 -18.33
N LYS A 141 -13.74 4.08 -17.23
CA LYS A 141 -13.35 4.66 -15.93
C LYS A 141 -11.93 5.19 -15.93
N ILE A 142 -10.96 4.37 -16.37
CA ILE A 142 -9.56 4.77 -16.55
C ILE A 142 -9.47 6.03 -17.44
N SER A 143 -10.20 6.02 -18.57
CA SER A 143 -10.24 7.14 -19.51
C SER A 143 -10.86 8.41 -18.94
N SER A 144 -11.88 8.29 -18.08
CA SER A 144 -12.59 9.43 -17.50
C SER A 144 -11.81 10.09 -16.37
N LEU A 145 -11.10 9.30 -15.57
CA LEU A 145 -10.35 9.80 -14.42
C LEU A 145 -8.91 10.18 -14.76
N GLN A 146 -8.43 9.82 -15.96
CA GLN A 146 -7.04 10.05 -16.40
C GLN A 146 -6.00 9.33 -15.52
N HIS A 147 -6.35 8.15 -14.98
CA HIS A 147 -5.45 7.36 -14.13
C HIS A 147 -4.38 6.67 -14.97
N LYS A 148 -3.23 7.32 -15.14
CA LYS A 148 -2.10 6.79 -15.93
C LYS A 148 -1.53 5.51 -15.33
N ASP A 149 -1.39 5.44 -14.02
CA ASP A 149 -0.84 4.29 -13.30
C ASP A 149 -1.73 3.04 -13.45
N ILE A 150 -3.05 3.20 -13.30
CA ILE A 150 -4.02 2.12 -13.51
C ILE A 150 -4.04 1.71 -14.99
N PHE A 151 -4.00 2.67 -15.91
CA PHE A 151 -3.90 2.35 -17.33
C PHE A 151 -2.67 1.50 -17.60
N LEU A 152 -1.49 1.96 -17.17
CA LEU A 152 -0.22 1.24 -17.32
C LEU A 152 -0.34 -0.17 -16.75
N PHE A 153 -0.92 -0.35 -15.57
CA PHE A 153 -1.10 -1.67 -14.96
C PHE A 153 -1.98 -2.62 -15.80
N PHE A 154 -3.04 -2.10 -16.43
CA PHE A 154 -4.01 -2.88 -17.21
C PHE A 154 -3.72 -2.98 -18.71
N ILE A 155 -2.62 -2.42 -19.22
CA ILE A 155 -2.22 -2.54 -20.63
C ILE A 155 -2.26 -3.99 -21.14
N PRO A 156 -1.74 -5.00 -20.42
CA PRO A 156 -1.72 -6.38 -20.91
C PRO A 156 -3.13 -6.94 -21.14
N GLU A 157 -4.04 -6.68 -20.20
CA GLU A 157 -5.44 -7.08 -20.28
C GLU A 157 -6.18 -6.34 -21.39
N ILE A 158 -5.97 -5.03 -21.54
CA ILE A 158 -6.59 -4.22 -22.58
C ILE A 158 -6.12 -4.66 -23.97
N LYS A 159 -4.80 -4.86 -24.16
CA LYS A 159 -4.22 -5.32 -25.43
C LYS A 159 -4.73 -6.70 -25.84
N LYS A 160 -4.88 -7.62 -24.88
CA LYS A 160 -5.41 -8.97 -25.13
C LYS A 160 -6.84 -8.94 -25.67
N ILE A 161 -7.65 -8.00 -25.23
CA ILE A 161 -9.06 -7.92 -25.59
C ILE A 161 -9.26 -7.10 -26.87
N ASN A 162 -8.63 -5.93 -26.98
CA ASN A 162 -8.73 -5.09 -28.18
C ASN A 162 -7.60 -4.05 -28.25
N SER A 163 -6.65 -4.29 -29.14
CA SER A 163 -5.50 -3.41 -29.40
C SER A 163 -5.87 -2.00 -29.87
N LYS A 164 -7.07 -1.77 -30.41
CA LYS A 164 -7.51 -0.42 -30.81
C LYS A 164 -7.75 0.49 -29.62
N PHE A 165 -8.21 -0.04 -28.48
CA PHE A 165 -8.45 0.78 -27.29
C PHE A 165 -7.14 1.26 -26.65
N ASP A 166 -6.10 0.43 -26.70
CA ASP A 166 -4.76 0.79 -26.23
C ASP A 166 -4.26 2.05 -26.95
N GLY A 167 -4.27 2.08 -28.28
CA GLY A 167 -3.84 3.25 -29.05
C GLY A 167 -4.66 4.52 -28.80
N ILE A 168 -5.96 4.40 -28.49
CA ILE A 168 -6.82 5.55 -28.15
C ILE A 168 -6.47 6.08 -26.74
N LEU A 169 -6.33 5.18 -25.76
CA LEU A 169 -6.02 5.54 -24.38
C LEU A 169 -4.62 6.12 -24.25
N THR A 170 -3.62 5.52 -24.89
CA THR A 170 -2.24 5.99 -24.93
C THR A 170 -2.16 7.43 -25.42
N LYS A 171 -2.88 7.77 -26.51
CA LYS A 171 -2.97 9.15 -27.02
C LYS A 171 -3.67 10.08 -26.03
N LYS A 172 -4.78 9.64 -25.44
CA LYS A 172 -5.56 10.46 -24.51
C LYS A 172 -4.82 10.75 -23.20
N LEU A 173 -3.99 9.82 -22.74
CA LEU A 173 -3.18 9.93 -21.52
C LEU A 173 -1.80 10.54 -21.77
N SER A 174 -1.52 10.96 -23.01
CA SER A 174 -0.24 11.57 -23.42
C SER A 174 0.96 10.66 -23.13
N LEU A 175 0.80 9.35 -23.35
CA LEU A 175 1.87 8.36 -23.21
C LEU A 175 2.43 8.01 -24.59
N THR A 176 3.72 7.67 -24.67
CA THR A 176 4.35 7.16 -25.89
C THR A 176 4.52 5.65 -25.81
N GLU A 177 4.49 4.96 -26.95
CA GLU A 177 4.78 3.52 -27.00
C GLU A 177 6.20 3.21 -26.49
N GLU A 178 7.17 4.08 -26.81
CA GLU A 178 8.53 3.98 -26.30
C GLU A 178 8.58 4.03 -24.76
N TYR A 179 7.86 4.97 -24.14
CA TYR A 179 7.78 5.08 -22.69
C TYR A 179 7.17 3.82 -22.06
N ILE A 180 6.07 3.31 -22.63
CA ILE A 180 5.41 2.08 -22.16
C ILE A 180 6.39 0.90 -22.29
N ASN A 181 7.04 0.74 -23.44
CA ASN A 181 7.97 -0.36 -23.66
C ASN A 181 9.14 -0.31 -22.68
N ASN A 182 9.74 0.87 -22.46
CA ASN A 182 10.83 1.05 -21.50
C ASN A 182 10.41 0.64 -20.08
N LEU A 183 9.23 1.07 -19.61
CA LEU A 183 8.70 0.66 -18.30
C LEU A 183 8.55 -0.86 -18.17
N TYR A 184 8.04 -1.52 -19.21
CA TYR A 184 7.83 -2.96 -19.19
C TYR A 184 9.15 -3.74 -19.30
N GLU A 185 10.12 -3.27 -20.08
CA GLU A 185 11.45 -3.87 -20.16
C GLU A 185 12.21 -3.73 -18.83
N GLU A 186 12.17 -2.56 -18.19
CA GLU A 186 12.70 -2.35 -16.83
C GLU A 186 12.05 -3.33 -15.84
N SER A 187 10.75 -3.60 -16.00
CA SER A 187 10.01 -4.51 -15.14
C SER A 187 10.34 -6.00 -15.35
N LYS A 188 10.86 -6.40 -16.52
CA LYS A 188 11.25 -7.79 -16.79
C LYS A 188 12.55 -8.17 -16.09
N GLY A 189 13.41 -7.19 -15.79
CA GLY A 189 14.78 -7.43 -15.33
C GLY A 189 15.64 -8.03 -16.45
N LYS A 190 16.96 -7.82 -16.42
CA LYS A 190 17.87 -8.46 -17.38
C LYS A 190 17.85 -9.97 -17.17
N SER A 191 17.00 -10.72 -17.87
CA SER A 191 17.19 -12.16 -18.04
C SER A 191 18.21 -12.36 -19.15
N THR A 192 19.44 -12.68 -18.80
CA THR A 192 20.44 -13.18 -19.75
C THR A 192 20.06 -14.59 -20.18
N THR A 193 19.15 -14.70 -21.15
CA THR A 193 19.08 -15.84 -22.08
C THR A 193 18.28 -15.37 -23.30
N GLU A 194 19.02 -15.10 -24.38
CA GLU A 194 18.51 -15.11 -25.74
C GLU A 194 18.01 -16.53 -26.04
N ASP A 195 16.71 -16.77 -25.84
CA ASP A 195 15.92 -17.85 -26.45
C ASP A 195 14.55 -17.88 -25.76
N PHE A 196 13.60 -17.05 -26.21
CA PHE A 196 12.23 -17.10 -25.69
C PHE A 196 11.18 -17.13 -26.80
N ASN A 197 10.57 -18.31 -26.94
CA ASN A 197 9.35 -18.52 -27.70
C ASN A 197 8.20 -17.64 -27.16
N HIS A 198 7.41 -17.05 -28.07
CA HIS A 198 6.35 -16.08 -27.77
C HIS A 198 5.23 -16.57 -26.82
N GLU A 199 5.09 -17.88 -26.59
CA GLU A 199 4.07 -18.44 -25.69
C GLU A 199 4.52 -18.46 -24.21
N GLN A 200 5.81 -18.59 -23.90
CA GLN A 200 6.30 -18.57 -22.50
C GLN A 200 6.43 -17.15 -21.92
N ALA A 201 6.43 -16.11 -22.75
CA ALA A 201 6.35 -14.72 -22.29
C ALA A 201 4.99 -14.39 -21.62
N GLN A 202 3.92 -15.14 -21.96
CA GLN A 202 2.56 -14.85 -21.49
C GLN A 202 2.30 -15.29 -20.04
N GLU A 203 2.86 -16.41 -19.58
CA GLU A 203 2.78 -16.81 -18.17
C GLU A 203 3.63 -15.90 -17.26
N ASN A 204 4.78 -15.44 -17.77
CA ASN A 204 5.68 -14.53 -17.06
C ASN A 204 5.05 -13.14 -16.79
N HIS A 205 4.15 -12.65 -17.66
CA HIS A 205 3.44 -11.39 -17.42
C HIS A 205 2.43 -11.47 -16.27
N SER A 206 1.71 -12.59 -16.11
CA SER A 206 0.79 -12.80 -14.98
C SER A 206 1.55 -12.92 -13.65
N GLY A 207 2.70 -13.61 -13.64
CA GLY A 207 3.57 -13.67 -12.45
C GLY A 207 4.17 -12.31 -12.08
N ASN A 208 4.42 -11.47 -13.07
CA ASN A 208 4.97 -10.12 -12.89
C ASN A 208 3.99 -9.13 -12.23
N LEU A 209 2.68 -9.29 -12.45
CA LEU A 209 1.62 -8.50 -11.82
C LEU A 209 1.22 -9.02 -10.42
N ARG A 210 1.91 -10.06 -9.90
CA ARG A 210 1.79 -10.45 -8.48
C ARG A 210 2.70 -9.64 -7.57
N LYS A 211 3.70 -8.96 -8.14
CA LYS A 211 4.63 -8.10 -7.38
C LYS A 211 4.05 -6.70 -7.28
N ILE A 212 4.06 -6.14 -6.07
CA ILE A 212 3.55 -4.79 -5.81
C ILE A 212 4.65 -3.75 -5.88
N HIS A 213 5.81 -3.98 -5.27
CA HIS A 213 6.86 -2.96 -5.24
C HIS A 213 7.64 -2.84 -6.55
N SER A 214 8.36 -1.72 -6.68
CA SER A 214 9.25 -1.42 -7.82
C SER A 214 10.22 -2.56 -8.14
N LYS A 215 10.40 -2.81 -9.43
CA LYS A 215 11.28 -3.87 -9.95
C LYS A 215 12.67 -3.36 -10.34
N GLU A 216 12.93 -2.07 -10.18
CA GLU A 216 14.27 -1.53 -10.34
C GLU A 216 15.28 -2.33 -9.52
N GLU A 217 16.46 -2.55 -10.09
CA GLU A 217 17.51 -3.36 -9.45
C GLU A 217 17.93 -2.77 -8.11
N ILE A 218 18.16 -1.45 -8.07
CA ILE A 218 18.49 -0.74 -6.83
C ILE A 218 17.38 -0.83 -5.78
N ALA A 219 16.10 -0.78 -6.18
CA ALA A 219 14.98 -0.94 -5.27
C ALA A 219 14.88 -2.36 -4.69
N LYS A 220 15.30 -3.38 -5.44
CA LYS A 220 15.38 -4.77 -4.93
C LYS A 220 16.55 -4.93 -3.96
N ILE A 221 17.71 -4.36 -4.30
CA ILE A 221 18.90 -4.38 -3.46
C ILE A 221 18.61 -3.71 -2.11
N ILE A 222 17.98 -2.52 -2.14
CA ILE A 222 17.59 -1.80 -0.92
C ILE A 222 16.65 -2.64 -0.08
N ARG A 223 15.56 -3.19 -0.64
CA ARG A 223 14.61 -4.01 0.14
C ARG A 223 15.24 -5.25 0.80
N LYS A 224 16.29 -5.80 0.21
CA LYS A 224 17.05 -6.92 0.79
C LYS A 224 18.10 -6.47 1.82
N ASP A 225 18.34 -5.16 1.90
CA ASP A 225 19.40 -4.55 2.70
C ASP A 225 20.79 -5.11 2.38
N ASP A 226 21.03 -5.40 1.09
CA ASP A 226 22.26 -5.99 0.61
C ASP A 226 23.28 -4.89 0.26
N VAL A 227 23.98 -4.40 1.29
CA VAL A 227 24.94 -3.29 1.15
C VAL A 227 26.10 -3.60 0.19
N ASN A 228 26.50 -4.87 0.08
CA ASN A 228 27.57 -5.28 -0.82
C ASN A 228 27.14 -5.14 -2.28
N ASN A 229 25.98 -5.70 -2.64
CA ASN A 229 25.42 -5.54 -3.97
C ASN A 229 25.03 -4.08 -4.25
N PHE A 230 24.68 -3.30 -3.23
CA PHE A 230 24.43 -1.87 -3.37
C PHE A 230 25.69 -1.12 -3.81
N ILE A 231 26.81 -1.32 -3.12
CA ILE A 231 28.11 -0.70 -3.45
C ILE A 231 28.56 -1.14 -4.85
N GLU A 232 28.43 -2.43 -5.17
CA GLU A 232 28.75 -2.93 -6.51
C GLU A 232 27.89 -2.25 -7.59
N PHE A 233 26.57 -2.16 -7.38
CA PHE A 233 25.64 -1.54 -8.31
C PHE A 233 26.00 -0.07 -8.60
N ILE A 234 26.20 0.75 -7.56
CA ILE A 234 26.51 2.17 -7.75
C ILE A 234 27.89 2.40 -8.36
N SER A 235 28.86 1.52 -8.08
CA SER A 235 30.23 1.62 -8.62
C SER A 235 30.32 1.38 -10.13
N ARG A 236 29.34 0.65 -10.70
CA ARG A 236 29.25 0.38 -12.14
C ARG A 236 28.73 1.59 -12.94
N ILE A 237 28.15 2.57 -12.27
CA ILE A 237 27.56 3.75 -12.89
C ILE A 237 28.46 4.95 -12.64
N GLU A 238 28.99 5.52 -13.72
CA GLU A 238 29.85 6.70 -13.63
C GLU A 238 29.09 7.87 -13.00
N ASN A 239 29.67 8.48 -11.95
CA ASN A 239 29.08 9.60 -11.21
C ASN A 239 27.67 9.32 -10.68
N PHE A 240 27.43 8.12 -10.16
CA PHE A 240 26.14 7.78 -9.54
C PHE A 240 25.77 8.77 -8.44
N ASP A 241 24.59 9.38 -8.56
CA ASP A 241 24.07 10.30 -7.55
C ASP A 241 23.37 9.52 -6.43
N LEU A 242 23.94 9.54 -5.22
CA LEU A 242 23.33 8.93 -4.04
C LEU A 242 22.05 9.64 -3.56
N ASN A 243 21.78 10.87 -4.05
CA ASN A 243 20.52 11.59 -3.84
C ASN A 243 19.48 11.28 -4.92
N SER A 244 19.78 10.35 -5.83
CA SER A 244 18.82 9.89 -6.83
C SER A 244 17.57 9.27 -6.18
N LYS A 245 16.54 9.10 -7.00
CA LYS A 245 15.24 8.59 -6.57
C LYS A 245 14.90 7.31 -7.33
N ILE A 246 14.24 6.39 -6.65
CA ILE A 246 13.54 5.27 -7.26
C ILE A 246 12.27 5.83 -7.90
N LYS A 247 12.08 5.54 -9.18
CA LYS A 247 10.94 6.08 -9.91
C LYS A 247 9.65 5.40 -9.42
N PRO A 248 8.51 6.08 -9.52
CA PRO A 248 7.23 5.47 -9.21
C PRO A 248 7.03 4.23 -10.09
N SER A 249 6.41 3.20 -9.54
CA SER A 249 6.10 1.95 -10.23
C SER A 249 4.60 1.78 -10.42
N PHE A 250 4.17 1.41 -11.63
CA PHE A 250 2.76 1.14 -11.93
C PHE A 250 2.23 -0.10 -11.18
N LEU A 251 3.13 -0.85 -10.53
CA LEU A 251 2.81 -1.97 -9.66
C LEU A 251 2.52 -1.51 -8.22
N GLU A 252 3.10 -0.41 -7.77
CA GLU A 252 3.01 -0.02 -6.36
C GLU A 252 1.64 0.59 -6.06
N ASN A 253 1.01 0.11 -4.99
CA ASN A 253 -0.29 0.58 -4.53
C ASN A 253 -0.15 1.63 -3.42
N ASN A 254 0.95 1.59 -2.66
CA ASN A 254 1.14 2.50 -1.54
C ASN A 254 1.52 3.91 -2.05
N PRO A 255 0.68 4.94 -1.82
CA PRO A 255 0.92 6.28 -2.36
C PRO A 255 2.14 6.97 -1.72
N ASP A 256 2.45 6.67 -0.45
CA ASP A 256 3.60 7.27 0.25
C ASP A 256 4.94 6.77 -0.33
N ILE A 257 4.97 5.53 -0.83
CA ILE A 257 6.13 4.99 -1.55
C ILE A 257 6.11 5.37 -3.03
N ASN A 258 4.92 5.36 -3.63
CA ASN A 258 4.72 5.57 -5.07
C ASN A 258 4.45 7.04 -5.43
N ASN A 259 5.22 7.95 -4.85
CA ASN A 259 4.95 9.39 -4.95
C ASN A 259 4.78 9.86 -6.41
N ASP A 260 3.68 10.57 -6.66
CA ASP A 260 2.91 10.61 -7.92
C ASP A 260 3.68 10.92 -9.24
N TYR A 261 3.21 10.27 -10.30
CA TYR A 261 3.58 10.39 -11.72
C TYR A 261 3.20 11.74 -12.38
N ASN A 262 2.53 12.63 -11.66
CA ASN A 262 1.94 13.85 -12.22
C ASN A 262 2.70 15.15 -11.90
N TYR A 263 3.77 15.11 -11.09
CA TYR A 263 4.53 16.31 -10.67
C TYR A 263 6.01 16.22 -11.03
N ASP A 264 6.72 17.36 -11.09
CA ASP A 264 8.18 17.38 -11.24
C ASP A 264 8.86 16.89 -9.93
N ASN A 265 9.98 16.14 -10.04
CA ASN A 265 10.72 15.51 -8.92
C ASN A 265 10.07 14.24 -8.29
N GLN A 266 9.56 13.36 -9.16
CA GLN A 266 8.84 12.12 -8.82
C GLN A 266 9.69 11.08 -8.10
N GLY A 267 9.02 10.21 -7.35
CA GLY A 267 9.64 9.07 -6.70
C GLY A 267 10.20 9.37 -5.32
N ILE A 268 10.78 8.33 -4.74
CA ILE A 268 11.28 8.28 -3.37
C ILE A 268 12.80 8.18 -3.39
N SER A 269 13.50 8.97 -2.55
CA SER A 269 14.96 8.93 -2.53
C SER A 269 15.48 7.58 -2.05
N LEU A 270 16.73 7.24 -2.40
CA LEU A 270 17.35 6.00 -1.91
C LEU A 270 17.35 5.94 -0.38
N LEU A 271 17.60 7.06 0.28
CA LEU A 271 17.58 7.17 1.73
C LEU A 271 16.17 6.92 2.29
N GLU A 272 15.16 7.63 1.81
CA GLU A 272 13.77 7.45 2.24
C GLU A 272 13.26 6.03 2.01
N TYR A 273 13.62 5.43 0.88
CA TYR A 273 13.26 4.05 0.60
C TYR A 273 13.98 3.07 1.54
N SER A 274 15.27 3.30 1.87
CA SER A 274 15.97 2.51 2.89
C SER A 274 15.36 2.66 4.29
N MET A 275 14.85 3.86 4.63
CA MET A 275 14.14 4.10 5.89
C MET A 275 12.82 3.36 5.93
N ALA A 276 12.03 3.43 4.85
CA ALA A 276 10.76 2.73 4.74
C ALA A 276 10.92 1.22 4.88
N PHE A 277 11.89 0.62 4.19
CA PHE A 277 12.06 -0.84 4.15
C PHE A 277 13.02 -1.41 5.20
N GLY A 278 13.52 -0.59 6.13
CA GLY A 278 14.34 -1.07 7.26
C GLY A 278 15.71 -1.56 6.82
N SER A 279 16.24 -0.96 5.76
CA SER A 279 17.51 -1.32 5.15
C SER A 279 18.64 -0.65 5.91
N ILE A 280 18.83 -1.04 7.17
CA ILE A 280 19.71 -0.36 8.12
C ILE A 280 21.16 -0.24 7.62
N ASN A 281 21.68 -1.26 6.92
CA ASN A 281 23.06 -1.24 6.44
C ASN A 281 23.22 -0.23 5.29
N ILE A 282 22.27 -0.22 4.35
CA ILE A 282 22.28 0.74 3.24
C ILE A 282 21.99 2.15 3.75
N PHE A 283 21.04 2.31 4.68
CA PHE A 283 20.74 3.58 5.34
C PHE A 283 22.00 4.19 5.99
N ARG A 284 22.73 3.42 6.80
CA ARG A 284 24.00 3.87 7.41
C ARG A 284 25.03 4.25 6.36
N TYR A 285 25.16 3.46 5.29
CA TYR A 285 26.06 3.79 4.18
C TYR A 285 25.70 5.13 3.54
N LEU A 286 24.42 5.40 3.28
CA LEU A 286 23.95 6.66 2.69
C LEU A 286 24.21 7.85 3.62
N LEU A 287 23.98 7.69 4.93
CA LEU A 287 24.29 8.74 5.92
C LEU A 287 25.79 9.05 6.00
N LEU A 288 26.66 8.03 6.04
CA LEU A 288 28.11 8.22 6.05
C LEU A 288 28.61 8.98 4.81
N ASN A 289 27.92 8.83 3.68
CA ASN A 289 28.19 9.54 2.44
C ASN A 289 27.46 10.89 2.33
N LYS A 290 26.88 11.39 3.43
CA LYS A 290 26.26 12.72 3.55
C LYS A 290 25.14 12.97 2.53
N VAL A 291 24.35 11.94 2.25
CA VAL A 291 23.14 12.07 1.43
C VAL A 291 22.18 13.05 2.10
N LYS A 292 21.54 13.90 1.29
CA LYS A 292 20.61 14.91 1.78
C LYS A 292 19.31 14.25 2.24
N TYR A 293 18.80 14.74 3.35
CA TYR A 293 17.47 14.41 3.85
C TYR A 293 16.80 15.66 4.42
N SER A 294 15.50 15.57 4.64
CA SER A 294 14.67 16.66 5.15
C SER A 294 13.78 16.18 6.28
N ASN A 295 13.08 17.09 6.95
CA ASN A 295 12.11 16.71 7.98
C ASN A 295 11.01 15.79 7.44
N GLU A 296 10.64 15.94 6.17
CA GLU A 296 9.69 15.04 5.50
C GLU A 296 10.22 13.62 5.34
N SER A 297 11.55 13.43 5.36
CA SER A 297 12.16 12.12 5.20
C SER A 297 11.98 11.25 6.46
N PHE A 298 11.74 11.84 7.64
CA PHE A 298 11.51 11.09 8.88
C PHE A 298 10.26 10.23 8.83
N LYS A 299 9.23 10.67 8.10
CA LYS A 299 7.98 9.91 8.04
C LYS A 299 8.18 8.50 7.48
N TYR A 300 9.22 8.28 6.66
CA TYR A 300 9.52 6.96 6.11
C TYR A 300 10.04 5.97 7.15
N CYS A 301 10.73 6.40 8.21
CA CYS A 301 11.08 5.46 9.28
C CYS A 301 9.83 5.05 10.09
N LEU A 302 8.84 5.95 10.19
CA LEU A 302 7.55 5.67 10.82
C LEU A 302 6.71 4.72 9.96
N ILE A 303 6.61 4.95 8.65
CA ILE A 303 5.95 4.06 7.68
C ILE A 303 6.44 2.61 7.84
N GLY A 304 7.76 2.43 7.94
CA GLY A 304 8.40 1.12 8.04
C GLY A 304 8.34 0.44 9.40
N ASN A 305 7.93 1.16 10.46
CA ASN A 305 8.02 0.69 11.85
C ASN A 305 9.45 0.29 12.28
N HIS A 306 10.47 1.05 11.86
CA HIS A 306 11.87 0.69 12.11
C HIS A 306 12.50 1.52 13.22
N TYR A 307 12.30 1.08 14.46
CA TYR A 307 12.86 1.70 15.68
C TYR A 307 14.35 1.93 15.66
N GLU A 308 15.11 0.99 15.11
CA GLU A 308 16.56 1.15 15.03
C GLU A 308 16.92 2.38 14.19
N ILE A 309 16.28 2.58 13.04
CA ILE A 309 16.49 3.76 12.20
C ILE A 309 16.03 5.02 12.93
N LEU A 310 14.90 4.98 13.64
CA LEU A 310 14.41 6.10 14.44
C LEU A 310 15.43 6.54 15.50
N HIS A 311 15.96 5.60 16.30
CA HIS A 311 16.96 5.92 17.33
C HIS A 311 18.29 6.40 16.74
N HIS A 312 18.74 5.82 15.62
CA HIS A 312 19.93 6.34 14.91
C HIS A 312 19.75 7.80 14.50
N LEU A 313 18.55 8.20 14.06
CA LEU A 313 18.27 9.58 13.69
C LEU A 313 18.17 10.52 14.91
N GLU A 314 17.71 10.03 16.05
CA GLU A 314 17.68 10.78 17.32
C GLU A 314 19.08 11.03 17.88
N GLU A 315 19.98 10.05 17.77
CA GLU A 315 21.37 10.14 18.26
C GLU A 315 22.23 11.13 17.45
N GLU A 316 21.94 11.32 16.17
CA GLU A 316 22.66 12.24 15.27
C GLU A 316 22.35 13.73 15.53
N ASP A 317 21.82 14.07 16.72
CA ASP A 317 21.48 15.42 17.19
C ASP A 317 20.57 16.20 16.22
N ILE A 318 19.76 15.46 15.46
CA ILE A 318 18.73 16.05 14.62
C ILE A 318 17.64 16.53 15.55
N ASN A 319 17.30 17.82 15.48
CA ASN A 319 16.13 18.36 16.17
C ASN A 319 14.87 17.87 15.45
N ILE A 320 14.54 16.59 15.62
CA ILE A 320 13.35 15.95 15.04
C ILE A 320 12.14 16.58 15.73
N GLU A 321 11.37 17.32 14.95
CA GLU A 321 10.05 17.79 15.33
C GLU A 321 9.03 16.84 14.71
N PHE A 322 8.44 15.99 15.56
CA PHE A 322 7.31 15.17 15.15
C PHE A 322 6.08 16.05 15.00
N GLU A 323 5.77 16.41 13.77
CA GLU A 323 4.52 17.11 13.45
C GLU A 323 3.31 16.20 13.69
N GLU A 324 2.13 16.80 13.84
CA GLU A 324 0.85 16.09 13.94
C GLU A 324 0.66 15.05 12.81
N LYS A 325 1.16 15.37 11.61
CA LYS A 325 1.12 14.47 10.45
C LYS A 325 1.86 13.14 10.69
N CYS A 326 2.96 13.16 11.44
CA CYS A 326 3.69 11.95 11.80
C CYS A 326 2.82 10.99 12.62
N TYR A 327 2.04 11.53 13.57
CA TYR A 327 1.11 10.74 14.37
C TYR A 327 -0.01 10.14 13.53
N LEU A 328 -0.63 10.95 12.65
CA LEU A 328 -1.67 10.47 11.75
C LEU A 328 -1.16 9.33 10.87
N GLN A 329 0.08 9.44 10.37
CA GLN A 329 0.69 8.40 9.56
C GLN A 329 0.93 7.11 10.36
N CYS A 330 1.36 7.18 11.62
CA CYS A 330 1.47 5.99 12.47
C CYS A 330 0.11 5.31 12.71
N ILE A 331 -0.97 6.08 12.80
CA ILE A 331 -2.33 5.55 12.92
C ILE A 331 -2.77 4.87 11.63
N GLU A 332 -2.53 5.49 10.47
CA GLU A 332 -2.87 4.93 9.15
C GLU A 332 -2.19 3.58 8.90
N TYR A 333 -0.93 3.48 9.30
CA TYR A 333 -0.10 2.27 9.17
C TYR A 333 -0.26 1.25 10.30
N TYR A 334 -1.02 1.56 11.36
CA TYR A 334 -1.24 0.70 12.52
C TYR A 334 0.05 0.30 13.26
N HIS A 335 0.86 1.28 13.64
CA HIS A 335 2.07 1.08 14.45
C HIS A 335 1.85 1.50 15.91
N PRO A 336 1.15 0.69 16.73
CA PRO A 336 0.74 1.07 18.08
C PRO A 336 1.93 1.37 18.99
N GLU A 337 3.03 0.65 18.83
CA GLU A 337 4.23 0.87 19.63
C GLU A 337 4.81 2.27 19.35
N ILE A 338 4.80 2.73 18.08
CA ILE A 338 5.39 4.02 17.71
C ILE A 338 4.48 5.13 18.22
N ILE A 339 3.16 4.93 18.14
CA ILE A 339 2.18 5.87 18.71
C ILE A 339 2.44 6.04 20.22
N GLU A 340 2.70 4.96 20.94
CA GLU A 340 3.04 5.01 22.37
C GLU A 340 4.37 5.73 22.60
N TYR A 341 5.40 5.41 21.81
CA TYR A 341 6.71 6.07 21.87
C TYR A 341 6.61 7.58 21.68
N LEU A 342 5.98 8.02 20.59
CA LEU A 342 5.81 9.43 20.25
C LEU A 342 4.96 10.16 21.30
N SER A 343 3.92 9.50 21.83
CA SER A 343 3.11 10.05 22.93
C SER A 343 3.98 10.37 24.13
N ASN A 344 4.82 9.42 24.57
CA ASN A 344 5.73 9.61 25.70
C ASN A 344 6.80 10.68 25.43
N PHE A 345 7.30 10.75 24.18
CA PHE A 345 8.27 11.77 23.76
C PHE A 345 7.69 13.19 23.93
N SER A 346 6.45 13.42 23.46
CA SER A 346 5.78 14.72 23.60
C SER A 346 5.54 15.13 25.05
N TYR A 347 5.12 14.18 25.91
CA TYR A 347 4.97 14.44 27.34
C TYR A 347 6.28 14.84 28.03
N SER A 348 7.43 14.40 27.52
CA SER A 348 8.74 14.72 28.09
C SER A 348 9.26 16.11 27.70
N LYS A 349 8.94 16.60 26.49
CA LYS A 349 9.27 17.95 26.02
C LYS A 349 8.32 19.02 26.61
N ASP A 350 7.05 18.70 26.78
CA ASP A 350 6.02 19.63 27.27
C ASP A 350 5.68 19.44 28.76
N LYS A 351 6.61 19.84 29.64
CA LYS A 351 6.27 20.15 31.04
C LYS A 351 5.59 21.52 31.21
N SER A 352 5.31 22.26 30.13
CA SER A 352 4.88 23.67 30.21
C SER A 352 3.56 24.08 29.53
N THR A 353 2.83 23.24 28.78
CA THR A 353 1.60 23.71 28.10
C THR A 353 0.46 22.68 28.06
N GLU A 354 -0.77 23.17 28.26
CA GLU A 354 -2.05 22.42 28.27
C GLU A 354 -2.38 21.67 26.97
N THR A 355 -1.63 21.92 25.89
CA THR A 355 -1.83 21.43 24.52
C THR A 355 -1.78 19.90 24.37
N SER A 356 -0.98 19.19 25.19
CA SER A 356 -0.81 17.73 25.07
C SER A 356 -2.05 16.92 25.48
N LYS A 357 -2.92 17.48 26.33
CA LYS A 357 -4.17 16.83 26.75
C LYS A 357 -5.28 16.92 25.71
N ASP A 358 -5.26 17.95 24.87
CA ASP A 358 -6.28 18.14 23.83
C ASP A 358 -6.05 17.19 22.64
N ILE A 359 -4.78 16.93 22.28
CA ILE A 359 -4.40 15.94 21.26
C ILE A 359 -4.95 14.55 21.63
N PHE A 360 -4.83 14.12 22.89
CA PHE A 360 -5.33 12.82 23.35
C PHE A 360 -6.87 12.69 23.26
N LYS A 361 -7.58 13.82 23.42
CA LYS A 361 -9.03 13.88 23.34
C LYS A 361 -9.52 13.87 21.88
N GLU A 362 -8.77 14.54 21.00
CA GLU A 362 -8.97 14.46 19.55
C GLU A 362 -8.58 13.09 18.98
N MET A 363 -7.56 12.40 19.50
CA MET A 363 -7.12 11.07 19.03
C MET A 363 -8.19 9.98 19.15
N ASN A 364 -8.97 9.97 20.24
CA ASN A 364 -10.12 9.07 20.37
C ASN A 364 -11.27 9.41 19.41
N SER A 365 -11.29 10.63 18.86
CA SER A 365 -12.22 11.05 17.81
C SER A 365 -11.65 10.85 16.39
N LEU A 366 -10.33 10.90 16.24
CA LEU A 366 -9.62 10.75 14.96
C LEU A 366 -9.59 9.31 14.46
N SER A 367 -9.59 8.30 15.34
CA SER A 367 -9.76 6.90 14.92
C SER A 367 -11.12 6.65 14.23
N LEU A 368 -12.10 7.53 14.46
CA LEU A 368 -13.40 7.53 13.79
C LEU A 368 -13.39 8.42 12.55
N SER A 369 -12.73 9.59 12.58
CA SER A 369 -12.68 10.47 11.40
C SER A 369 -11.78 9.95 10.28
N SER A 370 -10.72 9.20 10.58
CA SER A 370 -9.94 8.47 9.57
C SER A 370 -10.78 7.38 8.90
N ILE A 371 -11.71 6.74 9.64
CA ILE A 371 -12.71 5.82 9.06
C ILE A 371 -13.78 6.55 8.23
N ILE A 372 -14.11 7.80 8.57
CA ILE A 372 -15.16 8.60 7.89
C ILE A 372 -14.63 9.36 6.66
N ASN A 373 -13.32 9.65 6.60
CA ASN A 373 -12.68 10.32 5.45
C ASN A 373 -12.04 9.35 4.43
N ILE A 374 -12.11 8.03 4.66
CA ILE A 374 -11.82 6.96 3.68
C ILE A 374 -13.11 6.58 2.99
#